data_AF-P81588-F1
#
_entry.id   AF-P81588-F1
#
_cell.length_a   1.000
_cell.length_b   1.000
_cell.length_c   1.000
_cell.angle_alpha   90.00
_cell.angle_beta   90.00
_cell.angle_gamma   90.00
#
_symmetry.space_group_name_H-M   'P 1'
#
loop_
_entity.id
_entity.type
_entity.pdbx_description
1 polymer ?
#
loop_
_entity_poly.entity_id
_entity_poly.type
_entity_poly.pdbx_seq_one_letter_code
_entity_poly.pdbx_strand_id
1 'polypeptide(L)' 'AAPSKATVGESGIITPGGRLIQLPHGVSIILEGPSAALLSNGDFVTYESS' A
#
# COMPACT_ATOMS: atom_id res chain seq x y z
N ALA A 1 16.33 13.58 -1.73
CA ALA A 1 15.19 12.93 -2.41
C ALA A 1 14.06 12.85 -1.39
N ALA A 2 12.89 13.41 -1.67
CA ALA A 2 11.74 13.16 -0.78
C ALA A 2 11.45 11.65 -0.85
N PRO A 3 11.29 10.93 0.27
CA PRO A 3 10.77 9.57 0.20
C PRO A 3 9.40 9.69 -0.44
N SER A 4 9.24 9.16 -1.65
CA SER A 4 7.96 9.19 -2.35
C SER A 4 6.97 8.42 -1.47
N LYS A 5 6.16 9.15 -0.71
CA LYS A 5 5.22 8.54 0.24
C LYS A 5 4.26 7.68 -0.58
N ALA A 6 4.03 6.44 -0.15
CA ALA A 6 3.01 5.62 -0.78
C ALA A 6 1.66 6.35 -0.69
N THR A 7 0.94 6.43 -1.80
CA THR A 7 -0.43 6.98 -1.80
C THR A 7 -1.38 5.84 -1.49
N VAL A 8 -1.96 5.88 -0.30
CA VAL A 8 -2.86 4.83 0.21
C VAL A 8 -4.29 5.35 0.08
N GLY A 9 -5.16 4.59 -0.60
CA GLY A 9 -6.58 4.89 -0.75
C GLY A 9 -7.43 3.66 -0.48
N GLU A 10 -8.74 3.85 -0.26
CA GLU A 10 -9.65 2.76 0.16
C GLU A 10 -9.68 1.56 -0.80
N SER A 11 -9.39 1.76 -2.10
CA SER A 11 -9.40 0.71 -3.12
C SER A 11 -8.02 0.19 -3.51
N GLY A 12 -6.93 0.80 -3.04
CA GLY A 12 -5.61 0.52 -3.59
C GLY A 12 -4.49 1.37 -3.01
N ILE A 13 -3.27 0.92 -3.27
CA ILE A 13 -2.04 1.58 -2.82
C ILE A 13 -1.15 1.84 -4.02
N ILE A 14 -0.66 3.07 -4.18
CA ILE A 14 0.36 3.43 -5.16
C ILE A 14 1.68 3.54 -4.42
N THR A 15 2.63 2.66 -4.72
CA THR A 15 3.95 2.69 -4.08
C THR A 15 4.77 3.89 -4.57
N PRO A 16 5.82 4.29 -3.82
CA PRO A 16 6.83 5.25 -4.26
C PRO A 16 7.36 5.05 -5.68
N GLY A 17 7.48 3.79 -6.11
CA GLY A 17 8.00 3.40 -7.42
C GLY A 17 6.96 3.46 -8.55
N GLY A 18 5.73 3.93 -8.27
CA GLY A 18 4.65 3.98 -9.24
C GLY A 18 3.92 2.65 -9.46
N ARG A 19 4.13 1.65 -8.59
CA ARG A 19 3.39 0.39 -8.65
C ARG A 19 2.01 0.59 -8.03
N LEU A 20 0.96 0.38 -8.81
CA LEU A 20 -0.40 0.32 -8.30
C LEU A 20 -0.71 -1.09 -7.79
N ILE A 21 -1.15 -1.17 -6.54
CA ILE A 21 -1.55 -2.38 -5.85
C ILE A 21 -3.03 -2.24 -5.56
N GLN A 22 -3.85 -2.91 -6.37
CA GLN A 22 -5.29 -2.87 -6.20
C GLN A 22 -5.70 -3.83 -5.09
N LEU A 23 -6.51 -3.34 -4.14
CA LEU A 23 -7.06 -4.20 -3.11
C LEU A 23 -8.21 -5.04 -3.68
N PRO A 24 -8.35 -6.30 -3.24
CA PRO A 24 -9.53 -7.09 -3.58
C PRO A 24 -10.80 -6.45 -3.00
N HIS A 25 -11.96 -6.78 -3.59
CA HIS A 25 -13.24 -6.23 -3.16
C HIS A 25 -13.50 -6.52 -1.67
N GLY A 26 -13.89 -5.48 -0.93
CA GLY A 26 -14.18 -5.57 0.51
C GLY A 26 -12.94 -5.58 1.40
N VAL A 27 -11.73 -5.47 0.85
CA VAL A 27 -10.50 -5.32 1.63
C VAL A 27 -10.11 -3.85 1.68
N SER A 28 -9.76 -3.37 2.87
CA SER A 28 -9.28 -2.01 3.11
C SER A 28 -7.91 -2.05 3.79
N ILE A 29 -7.23 -0.91 3.85
CA ILE A 29 -6.00 -0.77 4.63
C ILE A 29 -6.38 -0.55 6.10
N ILE A 30 -5.86 -1.41 6.98
CA ILE A 30 -5.99 -1.22 8.44
C ILE A 30 -4.86 -0.33 8.97
N LEU A 31 -3.63 -0.55 8.49
CA LEU A 31 -2.45 0.16 8.98
C LEU A 31 -1.53 0.50 7.81
N GLU A 32 -1.25 1.79 7.64
CA GLU A 32 -0.22 2.29 6.74
C GLU A 32 1.12 2.45 7.48
N GLY A 33 2.14 1.74 7.02
CA GLY A 33 3.52 1.90 7.46
C GLY A 33 4.38 2.58 6.38
N PRO A 34 5.62 2.97 6.71
CA PRO A 34 6.52 3.64 5.76
C PRO A 34 6.97 2.74 4.61
N SER A 35 7.06 1.43 4.83
CA SER A 35 7.52 0.44 3.84
C SER A 35 6.47 -0.61 3.50
N ALA A 36 5.34 -0.67 4.22
CA ALA A 36 4.31 -1.66 3.99
C ALA A 36 2.95 -1.19 4.52
N ALA A 37 1.86 -1.77 4.02
CA ALA A 37 0.52 -1.65 4.58
C ALA A 37 -0.02 -3.01 5.01
N LEU A 38 -0.77 -3.02 6.11
CA LEU A 38 -1.57 -4.15 6.55
C LEU A 38 -3.00 -4.00 6.03
N LEU A 39 -3.51 -5.07 5.46
CA LEU A 39 -4.85 -5.16 4.90
C LEU A 39 -5.84 -5.81 5.88
N SER A 40 -7.13 -5.52 5.70
CA SER A 40 -8.19 -6.07 6.55
C SER A 40 -8.36 -7.59 6.48
N ASN A 41 -7.84 -8.21 5.43
CA ASN A 41 -7.81 -9.66 5.30
C ASN A 41 -6.60 -10.32 5.98
N GLY A 42 -5.70 -9.54 6.58
CA GLY A 42 -4.47 -10.02 7.22
C GLY A 42 -3.25 -10.08 6.31
N ASP A 43 -3.38 -9.72 5.02
CA ASP A 43 -2.24 -9.64 4.11
C ASP A 43 -1.41 -8.38 4.34
N PHE A 44 -0.11 -8.49 4.06
CA PHE A 44 0.83 -7.36 4.10
C PHE A 44 1.31 -7.01 2.69
N VAL A 45 1.14 -5.74 2.33
CA VAL A 45 1.58 -5.18 1.06
C VAL A 45 2.86 -4.40 1.30
N THR A 46 4.01 -4.90 0.83
CA THR A 46 5.27 -4.16 0.91
C THR A 46 5.43 -3.19 -0.26
N TYR A 47 5.87 -1.98 0.04
CA TYR A 47 6.19 -0.91 -0.90
C TYR A 47 7.62 -1.04 -1.43
N GLU A 48 8.08 -2.27 -1.64
CA GLU A 48 9.43 -2.56 -2.12
C GLU A 48 9.67 -1.78 -3.41
N SER A 49 10.63 -0.85 -3.36
CA SER A 49 11.31 -0.32 -4.53
C SER A 49 12.48 -1.25 -4.79
N SER A 50 12.24 -2.37 -5.48
CA SER A 50 13.35 -3.01 -6.21
C SER A 50 13.80 -2.13 -7.35
#